data_AF-A0A919AYV6-F1
#
_entry.id   AF-A0A919AYV6-F1
#
_cell.length_a   1.000
_cell.length_b   1.000
_cell.length_c   1.000
_cell.angle_alpha   90.00
_cell.angle_beta   90.00
_cell.angle_gamma   90.00
#
_symmetry.space_group_name_H-M   'P 1'
#
loop_
_entity.id
_entity.type
_entity.pdbx_description
1 polymer ?
#
loop_
_entity_poly.entity_id
_entity_poly.type
_entity_poly.pdbx_seq_one_letter_code
_entity_poly.pdbx_strand_id
1 'polypeptide(L)'
;MTILDSSTTSHPQAADSAPANLYSRAQVRTAINHGATMAADEAHVSSYADRFAWAVTAVMTLLDTPSARWDEVENQHHREAPADAPDDDAPQYTREQVSQAVNSGIDLAAEHTGRAYADDLDNLVVNAALTLLDDPDADFYTVATECYSESPRVVRSWL
;
A
#
# COMPACT_ATOMS: atom_id res chain seq x y z
N MET A 1 -57.13 13.98 -21.50
CA MET A 1 -56.55 14.00 -22.86
C MET A 1 -56.24 15.45 -23.18
N THR A 2 -54.96 15.82 -23.10
CA THR A 2 -54.17 16.69 -24.01
C THR A 2 -52.77 16.82 -23.38
N ILE A 3 -51.77 16.65 -24.22
CA ILE A 3 -50.32 16.52 -23.97
C ILE A 3 -49.65 17.90 -24.14
N LEU A 4 -48.45 18.04 -23.57
CA LEU A 4 -47.28 18.91 -23.87
C LEU A 4 -46.80 19.56 -22.56
N ASP A 5 -45.53 19.54 -22.17
CA ASP A 5 -44.32 19.68 -22.98
C ASP A 5 -43.08 19.02 -22.34
N SER A 6 -42.10 18.74 -23.19
CA SER A 6 -40.82 18.10 -22.89
C SER A 6 -39.69 19.13 -22.72
N SER A 7 -38.57 18.66 -22.14
CA SER A 7 -37.22 19.27 -22.10
C SER A 7 -36.97 20.11 -20.84
N THR A 8 -35.95 19.85 -20.03
CA THR A 8 -34.54 20.00 -20.42
C THR A 8 -33.61 19.16 -19.52
N THR A 9 -32.77 18.39 -20.19
CA THR A 9 -31.40 17.95 -19.86
C THR A 9 -30.70 18.55 -18.65
N SER A 10 -30.05 17.69 -17.85
CA SER A 10 -28.73 17.93 -17.26
C SER A 10 -28.01 16.60 -16.99
N HIS A 11 -27.16 16.18 -17.92
CA HIS A 11 -25.95 15.38 -17.67
C HIS A 11 -24.79 16.40 -17.49
N PRO A 12 -23.60 15.98 -17.03
CA PRO A 12 -23.25 15.26 -15.82
C PRO A 12 -22.49 16.20 -14.86
N GLN A 13 -22.46 15.91 -13.56
CA GLN A 13 -21.53 16.55 -12.65
C GLN A 13 -20.12 16.06 -13.02
N ALA A 14 -19.39 16.89 -13.78
CA ALA A 14 -17.96 16.75 -13.94
C ALA A 14 -17.35 16.81 -12.54
N ALA A 15 -16.98 15.64 -12.01
CA ALA A 15 -15.97 15.61 -10.98
C ALA A 15 -14.75 16.28 -11.60
N ASP A 16 -14.35 17.42 -11.04
CA ASP A 16 -13.03 18.01 -11.27
C ASP A 16 -12.02 16.91 -10.93
N SER A 17 -11.60 16.15 -11.93
CA SER A 17 -10.46 15.26 -11.85
C SER A 17 -9.25 16.17 -11.76
N ALA A 18 -8.90 16.58 -10.54
CA ALA A 18 -7.51 16.90 -10.24
C ALA A 18 -6.66 15.81 -10.91
N PRO A 19 -5.54 16.16 -11.59
CA PRO A 19 -4.69 15.15 -12.20
C PRO A 19 -4.38 14.11 -11.13
N ALA A 20 -4.75 12.85 -11.41
CA ALA A 20 -4.45 11.77 -10.47
C ALA A 20 -2.94 11.81 -10.23
N ASN A 21 -2.54 12.02 -8.99
CA ASN A 21 -1.13 11.97 -8.63
C ASN A 21 -0.63 10.57 -9.01
N LEU A 22 0.34 10.54 -9.91
CA LEU A 22 1.07 9.32 -10.23
C LEU A 22 2.25 9.22 -9.28
N TYR A 23 2.57 7.99 -8.91
CA TYR A 23 3.71 7.66 -8.06
C TYR A 23 4.72 6.87 -8.87
N SER A 24 6.00 7.12 -8.62
CA SER A 24 7.09 6.34 -9.17
C SER A 24 7.25 5.02 -8.42
N ARG A 25 7.93 4.06 -9.04
CA ARG A 25 8.24 2.79 -8.38
C ARG A 25 9.09 3.01 -7.12
N ALA A 26 10.02 3.96 -7.19
CA ALA A 26 10.88 4.35 -6.08
C ALA A 26 10.10 4.92 -4.89
N GLN A 27 9.08 5.75 -5.17
CA GLN A 27 8.21 6.31 -4.13
C GLN A 27 7.43 5.21 -3.41
N VAL A 28 6.85 4.27 -4.16
CA VAL A 28 6.12 3.14 -3.58
C VAL A 28 7.02 2.27 -2.72
N ARG A 29 8.22 1.93 -3.21
CA ARG A 29 9.21 1.16 -2.44
C ARG A 29 9.60 1.88 -1.14
N THR A 30 9.86 3.18 -1.22
CA THR A 30 10.23 3.99 -0.05
C THR A 30 9.10 3.97 0.98
N ALA A 31 7.86 4.20 0.54
CA ALA A 31 6.69 4.22 1.42
C ALA A 31 6.46 2.87 2.11
N ILE A 32 6.53 1.74 1.38
CA ILE A 32 6.35 0.41 2.00
C ILE A 32 7.48 0.04 2.96
N ASN A 33 8.74 0.40 2.66
CA ASN A 33 9.86 0.16 3.57
C ASN A 33 9.77 1.00 4.84
N HIS A 34 9.39 2.27 4.72
CA HIS A 34 9.20 3.15 5.86
C HIS A 34 7.99 2.71 6.70
N GLY A 35 6.89 2.30 6.06
CA GLY A 35 5.73 1.74 6.74
C GLY A 35 6.06 0.44 7.51
N ALA A 36 6.85 -0.45 6.91
CA ALA A 36 7.35 -1.65 7.57
C ALA A 36 8.26 -1.33 8.76
N THR A 37 9.15 -0.34 8.61
CA THR A 37 10.04 0.10 9.70
C THR A 37 9.25 0.72 10.85
N MET A 38 8.28 1.60 10.56
CA MET A 38 7.40 2.20 11.55
C MET A 38 6.63 1.13 12.33
N ALA A 39 6.05 0.16 11.62
CA ALA A 39 5.31 -0.93 12.23
C ALA A 39 6.21 -1.79 13.13
N ALA A 40 7.43 -2.10 12.67
CA ALA A 40 8.41 -2.85 13.46
C ALA A 40 8.84 -2.11 14.74
N ASP A 41 9.09 -0.81 14.64
CA ASP A 41 9.51 0.03 15.76
C ASP A 41 8.40 0.10 16.84
N GLU A 42 7.16 0.29 16.42
CA GLU A 42 5.99 0.38 17.30
C GLU A 42 5.65 -0.96 17.97
N ALA A 43 5.91 -2.08 17.29
CA ALA A 43 5.77 -3.44 17.85
C ALA A 43 7.01 -3.90 18.63
N HIS A 44 8.08 -3.12 18.65
CA HIS A 44 9.37 -3.49 19.24
C HIS A 44 9.93 -4.83 18.72
N VAL A 45 9.72 -5.10 17.43
CA VAL A 45 10.27 -6.26 16.72
C VAL A 45 11.38 -5.83 15.76
N SER A 46 12.18 -6.79 15.30
CA SER A 46 13.22 -6.50 14.30
C SER A 46 12.58 -6.13 12.95
N SER A 47 12.95 -4.99 12.39
CA SER A 47 12.61 -4.61 11.00
C SER A 47 13.24 -5.54 9.95
N TYR A 48 14.27 -6.31 10.34
CA TYR A 48 14.86 -7.37 9.53
C TYR A 48 14.12 -8.71 9.64
N ALA A 49 12.97 -8.76 10.33
CA ALA A 49 12.18 -9.98 10.36
C ALA A 49 11.72 -10.34 8.94
N ASP A 50 11.88 -11.62 8.56
CA ASP A 50 11.57 -12.11 7.21
C ASP A 50 10.17 -11.69 6.74
N ARG A 51 9.20 -11.58 7.65
CA ARG A 51 7.83 -11.14 7.33
C ARG A 51 7.78 -9.79 6.59
N PHE A 52 8.64 -8.83 6.95
CA PHE A 52 8.67 -7.52 6.30
C PHE A 52 9.37 -7.58 4.94
N ALA A 53 10.44 -8.35 4.82
CA ALA A 53 11.14 -8.54 3.56
C ALA A 53 10.25 -9.26 2.52
N TRP A 54 9.49 -10.27 2.95
CA TRP A 54 8.48 -10.96 2.14
C TRP A 54 7.35 -10.03 1.72
N ALA A 55 6.81 -9.24 2.66
CA ALA A 55 5.80 -8.22 2.40
C ALA A 55 6.24 -7.22 1.32
N VAL A 56 7.40 -6.58 1.51
CA VAL A 56 7.94 -5.61 0.54
C VAL A 56 8.13 -6.26 -0.83
N THR A 57 8.66 -7.49 -0.87
CA THR A 57 8.86 -8.20 -2.14
C THR A 57 7.54 -8.50 -2.84
N ALA A 58 6.54 -8.98 -2.12
CA ALA A 58 5.22 -9.27 -2.66
C ALA A 58 4.56 -8.00 -3.22
N VAL A 59 4.56 -6.91 -2.45
CA VAL A 59 4.02 -5.61 -2.88
C VAL A 59 4.70 -5.13 -4.16
N MET A 60 6.03 -5.13 -4.23
CA MET A 60 6.74 -4.65 -5.43
C MET A 60 6.51 -5.57 -6.64
N THR A 61 6.40 -6.88 -6.42
CA THR A 61 6.11 -7.84 -7.50
C THR A 61 4.70 -7.63 -8.05
N LEU A 62 3.71 -7.43 -7.18
CA LEU A 62 2.31 -7.18 -7.58
C LEU A 62 2.11 -5.78 -8.15
N LEU A 63 2.94 -4.80 -7.78
CA LEU A 63 2.94 -3.48 -8.40
C LEU A 63 3.36 -3.57 -9.88
N ASP A 64 4.42 -4.35 -10.16
CA ASP A 64 4.94 -4.54 -11.51
C ASP A 64 4.04 -5.48 -12.34
N THR A 65 3.54 -6.53 -11.71
CA THR A 65 2.72 -7.58 -12.33
C THR A 65 1.54 -7.92 -11.40
N PRO A 66 0.39 -7.24 -11.53
CA PRO A 66 -0.75 -7.41 -10.61
C PRO A 66 -1.35 -8.82 -10.55
N SER A 67 -1.05 -9.67 -11.54
CA SER A 67 -1.47 -11.07 -11.59
C SER A 67 -0.37 -12.06 -11.18
N ALA A 68 0.76 -11.58 -10.65
CA ALA A 68 1.88 -12.41 -10.25
C ALA A 68 1.46 -13.42 -9.18
N ARG A 69 2.00 -14.63 -9.30
CA ARG A 69 1.77 -15.71 -8.35
C ARG A 69 2.85 -15.74 -7.26
N TRP A 70 2.62 -16.51 -6.19
CA TRP A 70 3.59 -16.66 -5.11
C TRP A 70 4.98 -17.14 -5.60
N ASP A 71 5.04 -18.04 -6.57
CA ASP A 71 6.31 -18.51 -7.13
C ASP A 71 7.13 -17.39 -7.79
N GLU A 72 6.47 -16.37 -8.35
CA GLU A 72 7.15 -15.19 -8.88
C GLU A 72 7.70 -14.30 -7.75
N VAL A 73 6.92 -14.13 -6.68
CA VAL A 73 7.35 -13.41 -5.46
C VAL A 73 8.56 -14.10 -4.82
N GLU A 74 8.52 -15.42 -4.67
CA GLU A 74 9.61 -16.23 -4.12
C GLU A 74 10.89 -16.13 -4.97
N ASN A 75 10.75 -16.28 -6.29
CA ASN A 75 11.87 -16.09 -7.19
C ASN A 75 12.47 -14.68 -7.09
N GLN A 76 11.63 -13.66 -6.93
CA GLN A 76 12.09 -12.29 -6.79
C GLN A 76 12.72 -12.00 -5.42
N HIS A 77 12.23 -12.63 -4.36
CA HIS A 77 12.77 -12.50 -3.00
C HIS A 77 14.20 -13.07 -2.90
N HIS A 78 14.43 -14.21 -3.54
CA HIS A 78 15.74 -14.87 -3.57
C HIS A 78 16.69 -14.32 -4.63
N ARG A 79 16.19 -13.50 -5.57
CA ARG A 79 17.04 -12.87 -6.55
C ARG A 79 17.91 -11.82 -5.86
N GLU A 80 19.22 -12.00 -5.97
CA GLU A 80 20.16 -10.91 -5.69
C GLU A 80 19.83 -9.75 -6.64
N ALA A 81 19.36 -8.63 -6.08
CA ALA A 81 19.12 -7.44 -6.87
C ALA A 81 20.45 -7.04 -7.54
N PRO A 82 20.47 -6.78 -8.86
CA PRO A 82 21.62 -6.12 -9.45
C PRO A 82 21.85 -4.83 -8.68
N ALA A 83 23.10 -4.54 -8.29
CA ALA A 83 23.46 -3.38 -7.49
C ALA A 83 22.93 -2.03 -8.07
N ASP A 84 22.60 -2.02 -9.36
CA ASP A 84 22.17 -0.85 -10.12
C ASP A 84 20.82 -1.04 -10.85
N ALA A 85 19.95 -1.97 -10.44
CA ALA A 85 18.59 -1.99 -11.01
C ALA A 85 17.86 -0.74 -10.50
N PRO A 86 17.69 0.33 -11.31
CA PRO A 86 17.10 1.55 -10.81
C PRO A 86 15.63 1.24 -10.56
N ASP A 87 15.12 1.61 -9.39
CA ASP A 87 13.69 1.90 -9.34
C ASP A 87 13.43 3.04 -10.32
N ASP A 88 12.43 2.88 -11.17
CA ASP A 88 12.05 3.94 -12.08
C ASP A 88 11.50 5.12 -11.25
N ASP A 89 12.14 6.29 -11.40
CA ASP A 89 11.72 7.55 -10.81
C ASP A 89 10.58 8.22 -11.59
N ALA A 90 10.28 7.74 -12.80
CA ALA A 90 9.15 8.22 -13.57
C ALA A 90 7.84 7.86 -12.85
N PRO A 91 6.94 8.84 -12.59
CA PRO A 91 5.62 8.56 -12.06
C PRO A 91 4.79 7.71 -13.03
N GLN A 92 4.34 6.54 -12.58
CA GLN A 92 3.70 5.52 -13.44
C GLN A 92 2.43 4.93 -12.84
N TYR A 93 2.30 4.92 -11.51
CA TYR A 93 1.24 4.19 -10.82
C TYR A 93 0.23 5.14 -10.21
N THR A 94 -1.07 4.86 -10.38
CA THR A 94 -2.11 5.59 -9.65
C THR A 94 -2.15 5.16 -8.19
N ARG A 95 -2.75 6.01 -7.35
CA ARG A 95 -2.96 5.69 -5.93
C ARG A 95 -3.71 4.38 -5.72
N GLU A 96 -4.69 4.09 -6.57
CA GLU A 96 -5.48 2.85 -6.54
C GLU A 96 -4.65 1.63 -6.90
N GLN A 97 -3.79 1.72 -7.92
CA GLN A 97 -2.89 0.63 -8.29
C GLN A 97 -1.92 0.29 -7.15
N VAL A 98 -1.35 1.33 -6.51
CA VAL A 98 -0.48 1.15 -5.35
C VAL A 98 -1.27 0.56 -4.18
N SER A 99 -2.46 1.08 -3.89
CA SER A 99 -3.33 0.55 -2.82
C SER A 99 -3.64 -0.93 -3.02
N GLN A 100 -3.97 -1.33 -4.25
CA GLN A 100 -4.25 -2.72 -4.58
C GLN A 100 -3.02 -3.61 -4.40
N ALA A 101 -1.86 -3.17 -4.89
CA ALA A 101 -0.61 -3.91 -4.76
C ALA A 101 -0.18 -4.06 -3.29
N VAL A 102 -0.31 -2.99 -2.48
CA VAL A 102 0.04 -3.03 -1.05
C VAL A 102 -0.85 -4.01 -0.30
N ASN A 103 -2.17 -3.90 -0.42
CA ASN A 103 -3.09 -4.80 0.29
C ASN A 103 -2.88 -6.26 -0.15
N SER A 104 -2.90 -6.50 -1.47
CA SER A 104 -2.80 -7.87 -2.01
C SER A 104 -1.44 -8.50 -1.73
N GLY A 105 -0.36 -7.71 -1.76
CA GLY A 105 0.99 -8.19 -1.46
C GLY A 105 1.17 -8.57 0.00
N ILE A 106 0.60 -7.78 0.92
CA ILE A 106 0.64 -8.07 2.35
C ILE A 106 -0.16 -9.33 2.68
N ASP A 107 -1.37 -9.45 2.15
CA ASP A 107 -2.21 -10.65 2.32
C ASP A 107 -1.51 -11.91 1.78
N LEU A 108 -0.97 -11.82 0.56
CA LEU A 108 -0.26 -12.92 -0.07
C LEU A 108 0.99 -13.33 0.74
N ALA A 109 1.76 -12.37 1.23
CA ALA A 109 2.91 -12.65 2.08
C ALA A 109 2.49 -13.31 3.41
N ALA A 110 1.40 -12.86 4.04
CA ALA A 110 0.90 -13.46 5.27
C ALA A 110 0.50 -14.93 5.05
N GLU A 111 -0.31 -15.21 4.02
CA GLU A 111 -0.78 -16.56 3.66
C GLU A 111 0.38 -17.55 3.49
N HIS A 112 1.45 -17.10 2.82
CA HIS A 112 2.57 -17.98 2.46
C HIS A 112 3.72 -18.02 3.49
N THR A 113 3.74 -17.13 4.48
CA THR A 113 4.74 -17.12 5.57
C THR A 113 4.24 -17.84 6.83
N GLY A 114 3.24 -18.71 6.69
CA GLY A 114 2.74 -19.57 7.77
C GLY A 114 1.67 -18.91 8.64
N ARG A 115 1.05 -17.82 8.18
CA ARG A 115 -0.08 -17.16 8.84
C ARG A 115 -1.32 -17.35 7.98
N ALA A 116 -2.49 -17.48 8.61
CA ALA A 116 -3.73 -17.72 7.86
C ALA A 116 -4.26 -16.45 7.19
N TYR A 117 -3.90 -15.27 7.71
CA TYR A 117 -4.33 -13.96 7.26
C TYR A 117 -3.40 -12.88 7.85
N ALA A 118 -3.45 -11.67 7.29
CA ALA A 118 -2.75 -10.49 7.78
C ALA A 118 -3.21 -10.12 9.20
N ASP A 119 -2.27 -9.88 10.11
CA ASP A 119 -2.54 -9.48 11.51
C ASP A 119 -2.57 -7.94 11.69
N ASP A 120 -2.77 -7.47 12.91
CA ASP A 120 -2.83 -6.02 13.21
C ASP A 120 -1.53 -5.30 12.84
N LEU A 121 -0.39 -5.99 12.95
CA LEU A 121 0.91 -5.46 12.55
C LEU A 121 1.02 -5.33 11.02
N ASP A 122 0.53 -6.31 10.25
CA ASP A 122 0.44 -6.21 8.80
C ASP A 122 -0.50 -5.08 8.35
N ASN A 123 -1.65 -4.92 9.01
CA ASN A 123 -2.59 -3.83 8.74
C ASN A 123 -1.95 -2.46 9.01
N LEU A 124 -1.11 -2.36 10.04
CA LEU A 124 -0.33 -1.15 10.29
C LEU A 124 0.67 -0.87 9.16
N VAL A 125 1.33 -1.91 8.62
CA VAL A 125 2.22 -1.74 7.45
C VAL A 125 1.44 -1.19 6.25
N VAL A 126 0.27 -1.75 5.95
CA VAL A 126 -0.60 -1.26 4.85
C VAL A 126 -0.94 0.20 5.06
N ASN A 127 -1.52 0.55 6.21
CA ASN A 127 -1.96 1.91 6.49
C ASN A 127 -0.80 2.89 6.50
N ALA A 128 0.32 2.55 7.14
CA ALA A 128 1.50 3.39 7.17
C ALA A 128 2.08 3.61 5.76
N ALA A 129 2.20 2.56 4.94
CA ALA A 129 2.70 2.69 3.57
C ALA A 129 1.81 3.60 2.72
N LEU A 130 0.49 3.48 2.87
CA LEU A 130 -0.47 4.27 2.12
C LEU A 130 -0.52 5.73 2.57
N THR A 131 -0.41 6.00 3.88
CA THR A 131 -0.29 7.36 4.41
C THR A 131 1.05 7.99 4.00
N LEU A 132 2.16 7.28 4.13
CA LEU A 132 3.50 7.77 3.76
C LEU A 132 3.66 8.04 2.26
N LEU A 133 2.86 7.36 1.43
CA LEU A 133 2.82 7.64 0.00
C LEU A 133 2.20 9.02 -0.28
N ASP A 134 1.22 9.43 0.51
CA ASP A 134 0.50 10.70 0.37
C ASP A 134 1.16 11.84 1.17
N ASP A 135 1.72 11.52 2.33
CA ASP A 135 2.47 12.40 3.23
C ASP A 135 3.76 11.70 3.71
N PRO A 136 4.90 11.91 3.04
CA PRO A 136 6.17 11.28 3.39
C PRO A 136 6.71 11.58 4.79
N ASP A 137 6.20 12.63 5.44
CA ASP A 137 6.60 13.05 6.79
C ASP A 137 5.64 12.51 7.88
N ALA A 138 4.62 11.73 7.51
CA ALA A 138 3.67 11.16 8.46
C ALA A 138 4.34 10.25 9.50
N ASP A 139 4.00 10.45 10.77
CA ASP A 139 4.43 9.59 11.87
C ASP A 139 3.33 8.58 12.26
N PHE A 140 3.63 7.71 13.23
CA PHE A 140 2.65 6.76 13.75
C PHE A 140 1.38 7.43 14.28
N TYR A 141 1.47 8.64 14.85
CA TYR A 141 0.30 9.34 15.37
C TYR A 141 -0.61 9.81 14.23
N THR A 142 -0.03 10.32 13.14
CA THR A 142 -0.77 10.63 11.90
C THR A 142 -1.47 9.38 11.38
N VAL A 143 -0.73 8.29 11.16
CA VAL A 143 -1.29 7.02 10.66
C VAL A 143 -2.41 6.50 11.57
N ALA A 144 -2.19 6.46 12.89
CA ALA A 144 -3.18 5.98 13.83
C ALA A 144 -4.46 6.84 13.83
N THR A 145 -4.30 8.16 13.76
CA THR A 145 -5.44 9.10 13.81
C THR A 145 -6.25 9.11 12.52
N GLU A 146 -5.59 8.94 11.38
CA GLU A 146 -6.24 9.01 10.07
C GLU A 146 -6.83 7.67 9.63
N CYS A 147 -6.17 6.56 9.94
CA CYS A 147 -6.55 5.25 9.45
C CYS A 147 -7.38 4.42 10.43
N TYR A 148 -7.42 4.79 11.71
CA TYR A 148 -8.12 4.03 12.75
C TYR A 148 -9.13 4.90 13.49
N SER A 149 -10.23 4.29 13.93
CA SER A 149 -11.21 4.95 14.79
C SER A 149 -10.78 5.00 16.26
N GLU A 150 -9.62 4.43 16.57
CA GLU A 150 -9.11 4.21 17.92
C GLU A 150 -7.93 5.13 18.22
N SER A 151 -7.69 5.40 19.50
CA SER A 151 -6.54 6.24 19.88
C SER A 151 -5.20 5.56 19.53
N PRO A 152 -4.12 6.32 19.26
CA PRO A 152 -2.78 5.75 19.00
C PRO A 152 -2.31 4.79 20.09
N ARG A 153 -2.69 5.04 21.35
CA ARG A 153 -2.41 4.14 22.47
C ARG A 153 -3.10 2.78 22.35
N VAL A 154 -4.34 2.76 21.86
CA VAL A 154 -5.11 1.53 21.65
C VAL A 154 -4.55 0.77 20.45
N VAL A 155 -4.26 1.46 19.35
CA VAL A 155 -3.62 0.84 18.16
C VAL A 155 -2.31 0.16 18.55
N ARG A 156 -1.45 0.83 19.32
CA ARG A 156 -0.21 0.23 19.84
C ARG A 156 -0.42 -1.00 20.71
N SER A 157 -1.59 -1.16 21.35
CA SER A 157 -1.87 -2.32 22.20
C SER A 157 -2.22 -3.60 21.43
N TRP A 158 -2.38 -3.51 20.10
CA TRP A 158 -2.60 -4.66 19.22
C TRP A 158 -1.29 -5.25 18.65
N LEU A 159 -0.19 -4.49 18.79
CA LEU A 159 1.14 -4.81 18.28
C LEU A 159 1.95 -5.60 19.31
#